data_AF-A0A2Y9KJE3-F1
#
_entry.id   AF-A0A2Y9KJE3-F1
#
_cell.length_a   1.000
_cell.length_b   1.000
_cell.length_c   1.000
_cell.angle_alpha   90.00
_cell.angle_beta   90.00
_cell.angle_gamma   90.00
#
_symmetry.space_group_name_H-M   'P 1'
#
loop_
_entity.id
_entity.type
_entity.pdbx_description
1 polymer ?
#
loop_
_entity_poly.entity_id
_entity_poly.type
_entity_poly.pdbx_seq_one_letter_code
_entity_poly.pdbx_strand_id
1 'polypeptide(L)'
;MMPELPAACAWPLLLLLAIQPGTTAGAPQPWHCAPCSAEKLALCPPVPDSCAEAAPPASCGCCPMCALPQGAACGVVTARCATGLSCRARPDEPRPLHALIRGQGVCGPSDPEADAKESSESSEITQEQLLENFHLMAPSEEDTPVLWNTVSTYKTMRSGYASDTDSDKLKEPCRRELHRILAQLAEEHQSPRHLNNFYLPNCNKNGFYHSRQCRTATDGQRGLCWCVYPWSGERIPGSVEVRGDPNCNQYFAVHS
;
A
#
# COMPACT_ATOMS: atom_id res chain seq x y z
N MET A 1 64.81 23.18 51.22
CA MET A 1 63.79 22.91 52.26
C MET A 1 62.41 22.90 51.61
N MET A 2 61.48 22.12 52.19
CA MET A 2 60.04 22.02 51.87
C MET A 2 59.30 23.38 52.07
N PRO A 3 58.03 23.59 51.64
CA PRO A 3 56.94 22.62 51.34
C PRO A 3 56.18 22.88 50.00
N GLU A 4 55.28 22.05 49.43
CA GLU A 4 54.00 21.43 49.91
C GLU A 4 53.03 22.49 50.52
N LEU A 5 51.71 22.55 50.27
CA LEU A 5 50.70 21.65 49.68
C LEU A 5 49.54 22.54 49.08
N PRO A 6 48.31 22.09 48.76
CA PRO A 6 47.70 22.31 47.44
C PRO A 6 46.52 23.32 47.38
N ALA A 7 46.07 23.63 46.15
CA ALA A 7 44.71 24.09 45.87
C ALA A 7 44.24 23.46 44.53
N ALA A 8 43.37 22.44 44.54
CA ALA A 8 41.92 22.52 44.74
C ALA A 8 41.18 22.30 43.40
N CYS A 9 41.02 21.02 43.05
CA CYS A 9 40.00 20.40 42.22
C CYS A 9 38.97 21.32 41.53
N ALA A 10 39.27 21.77 40.30
CA ALA A 10 38.30 22.47 39.43
C ALA A 10 37.83 21.66 38.20
N TRP A 11 38.34 20.43 38.00
CA TRP A 11 37.89 19.51 36.93
C TRP A 11 37.63 18.08 37.44
N PRO A 12 36.44 17.83 38.00
CA PRO A 12 35.81 16.51 37.83
C PRO A 12 34.33 16.55 37.37
N LEU A 13 33.65 17.71 37.39
CA LEU A 13 32.19 17.77 37.19
C LEU A 13 31.70 17.94 35.75
N LEU A 14 32.59 18.13 34.76
CA LEU A 14 32.22 18.42 33.36
C LEU A 14 32.30 17.22 32.40
N LEU A 15 32.64 16.02 32.89
CA LEU A 15 32.86 14.81 32.07
C LEU A 15 31.73 13.75 32.17
N LEU A 16 30.64 14.02 32.89
CA LEU A 16 29.57 13.06 33.17
C LEU A 16 28.25 13.26 32.39
N LEU A 17 28.22 14.14 31.38
CA LEU A 17 27.03 14.41 30.55
C LEU A 17 27.14 13.93 29.09
N ALA A 18 28.11 13.07 28.78
CA ALA A 18 28.36 12.53 27.43
C ALA A 18 27.96 11.05 27.27
N ILE A 19 26.86 10.62 27.93
CA ILE A 19 26.17 9.35 27.61
C ILE A 19 24.67 9.64 27.46
N GLN A 20 24.31 10.32 26.37
CA GLN A 20 22.97 10.13 25.83
C GLN A 20 22.95 8.73 25.21
N PRO A 21 22.06 7.81 25.62
CA PRO A 21 21.82 6.63 24.82
C PRO A 21 21.26 7.12 23.50
N GLY A 22 22.09 7.11 22.45
CA GLY A 22 21.65 7.42 21.11
C GLY A 22 20.52 6.46 20.78
N THR A 23 19.28 6.95 20.78
CA THR A 23 18.16 6.23 20.20
C THR A 23 18.51 6.08 18.74
N THR A 24 19.05 4.92 18.39
CA THR A 24 19.13 4.48 17.00
C THR A 24 17.69 4.48 16.53
N ALA A 25 17.32 5.52 15.79
CA ALA A 25 16.11 5.53 15.01
C ALA A 25 16.26 4.34 14.07
N GLY A 26 15.61 3.23 14.43
CA GLY A 26 15.75 1.98 13.71
C GLY A 26 15.40 2.28 12.27
N ALA A 27 16.32 1.98 11.35
CA ALA A 27 15.98 1.92 9.95
C ALA A 27 14.71 1.05 9.84
N PRO A 28 13.70 1.47 9.04
CA PRO A 28 12.46 0.70 8.93
C PRO A 28 12.83 -0.74 8.61
N GLN A 29 12.47 -1.66 9.52
CA GLN A 29 12.83 -3.06 9.36
C GLN A 29 12.23 -3.56 8.05
N PRO A 30 12.93 -4.42 7.29
CA PRO A 30 12.36 -4.94 6.05
C PRO A 30 11.02 -5.60 6.33
N TRP A 31 10.07 -5.43 5.41
CA TRP A 31 8.73 -5.98 5.52
C TRP A 31 8.79 -7.51 5.50
N HIS A 32 8.86 -8.13 6.68
CA HIS A 32 8.96 -9.58 6.85
C HIS A 32 7.59 -10.19 7.14
N CYS A 33 7.33 -11.38 6.60
CA CYS A 33 6.17 -12.17 7.01
C CYS A 33 6.20 -12.45 8.51
N ALA A 34 5.03 -12.38 9.16
CA ALA A 34 4.89 -12.77 10.56
C ALA A 34 5.31 -14.24 10.76
N PRO A 35 6.03 -14.58 11.86
CA PRO A 35 6.50 -15.94 12.11
C PRO A 35 5.32 -16.90 12.33
N CYS A 36 5.45 -18.10 11.81
CA CYS A 36 4.44 -19.15 11.93
C CYS A 36 4.50 -19.83 13.31
N SER A 37 3.36 -19.90 14.00
CA SER A 37 3.25 -20.66 15.25
C SER A 37 3.28 -22.17 15.00
N ALA A 38 3.79 -22.94 15.97
CA ALA A 38 3.80 -24.40 15.91
C ALA A 38 2.39 -25.00 15.76
N GLU A 39 1.38 -24.38 16.39
CA GLU A 39 -0.03 -24.75 16.24
C GLU A 39 -0.52 -24.60 14.78
N LYS A 40 -0.21 -23.47 14.13
CA LYS A 40 -0.59 -23.23 12.73
C LYS A 40 0.14 -24.16 11.76
N LEU A 41 1.37 -24.57 12.08
CA LEU A 41 2.13 -25.56 11.32
C LEU A 41 1.56 -26.98 11.50
N ALA A 42 1.10 -27.33 12.70
CA ALA A 42 0.49 -28.64 12.98
C ALA A 42 -0.86 -28.85 12.28
N LEU A 43 -1.55 -27.77 11.89
CA LEU A 43 -2.80 -27.81 11.13
C LEU A 43 -2.61 -27.89 9.60
N CYS A 44 -1.37 -27.91 9.11
CA CYS A 44 -1.11 -27.95 7.68
C CYS A 44 -1.40 -29.34 7.08
N PRO A 45 -1.94 -29.40 5.84
CA PRO A 45 -2.10 -30.67 5.14
C PRO A 45 -0.71 -31.29 4.85
N PRO A 46 -0.60 -32.63 4.84
CA PRO A 46 0.63 -33.30 4.45
C PRO A 46 0.96 -32.99 2.99
N VAL A 47 2.25 -32.75 2.70
CA VAL A 47 2.74 -32.68 1.33
C VAL A 47 2.65 -34.08 0.72
N PRO A 48 2.15 -34.26 -0.53
CA PRO A 48 2.03 -35.59 -1.13
C PRO A 48 3.37 -36.31 -1.25
N ASP A 49 3.40 -37.63 -1.03
CA ASP A 49 4.62 -38.46 -1.15
C ASP A 49 5.24 -38.43 -2.56
N SER A 50 4.45 -38.09 -3.58
CA SER A 50 4.92 -37.89 -4.95
C SER A 50 5.68 -36.58 -5.17
N CYS A 51 5.85 -35.76 -4.12
CA CYS A 51 6.54 -34.50 -4.21
C CYS A 51 8.07 -34.67 -4.10
N ALA A 52 8.81 -34.20 -5.09
CA ALA A 52 10.27 -34.28 -5.09
C ALA A 52 10.94 -33.33 -4.07
N GLU A 53 10.35 -32.16 -3.83
CA GLU A 53 10.90 -31.13 -2.94
C GLU A 53 9.76 -30.32 -2.29
N ALA A 54 9.74 -30.26 -0.96
CA ALA A 54 8.81 -29.40 -0.22
C ALA A 54 9.41 -27.98 -0.09
N ALA A 55 8.71 -26.99 -0.63
CA ALA A 55 9.11 -25.58 -0.61
C ALA A 55 8.24 -24.73 0.33
N PRO A 56 8.76 -23.59 0.84
CA PRO A 56 7.96 -22.58 1.50
C PRO A 56 6.83 -22.05 0.60
N PRO A 57 5.72 -21.55 1.17
CA PRO A 57 4.63 -20.99 0.39
C PRO A 57 5.03 -19.72 -0.39
N ALA A 58 4.22 -19.38 -1.39
CA ALA A 58 4.44 -18.26 -2.31
C ALA A 58 4.52 -16.89 -1.59
N SER A 59 3.65 -16.72 -0.60
CA SER A 59 3.47 -15.50 0.21
C SER A 59 3.57 -15.88 1.71
N CYS A 60 3.08 -15.03 2.61
CA CYS A 60 3.09 -15.23 4.07
C CYS A 60 2.13 -16.34 4.59
N GLY A 61 1.97 -17.42 3.81
CA GLY A 61 1.40 -18.67 4.30
C GLY A 61 2.36 -19.36 5.27
N CYS A 62 1.88 -20.40 5.97
CA CYS A 62 2.71 -21.23 6.86
C CYS A 62 2.89 -22.66 6.38
N CYS A 63 2.00 -23.16 5.52
CA CYS A 63 2.05 -24.54 5.09
C CYS A 63 3.00 -24.72 3.91
N PRO A 64 3.87 -25.75 3.94
CA PRO A 64 4.72 -26.09 2.82
C PRO A 64 3.86 -26.51 1.61
N MET A 65 4.39 -26.27 0.42
CA MET A 65 3.78 -26.71 -0.84
C MET A 65 4.82 -27.53 -1.62
N CYS A 66 4.37 -28.33 -2.59
CA CYS A 66 5.31 -28.99 -3.48
C CYS A 66 5.96 -27.99 -4.43
N ALA A 67 7.27 -28.05 -4.58
CA ALA A 67 8.02 -27.17 -5.47
C ALA A 67 7.74 -27.49 -6.95
N LEU A 68 7.74 -26.45 -7.79
CA LEU A 68 7.53 -26.59 -9.23
C LEU A 68 8.82 -27.02 -9.95
N PRO A 69 8.77 -28.04 -10.83
CA PRO A 69 9.91 -28.48 -11.61
C PRO A 69 10.27 -27.48 -12.73
N GLN A 70 11.45 -27.66 -13.33
CA GLN A 70 11.88 -26.86 -14.48
C GLN A 70 10.88 -26.93 -15.63
N GLY A 71 10.61 -25.80 -16.27
CA GLY A 71 9.63 -25.68 -17.37
C GLY A 71 8.18 -25.57 -16.93
N ALA A 72 7.85 -25.76 -15.65
CA ALA A 72 6.49 -25.58 -15.14
C ALA A 72 6.07 -24.09 -15.13
N ALA A 73 4.77 -23.86 -15.31
CA ALA A 73 4.17 -22.52 -15.24
C ALA A 73 4.15 -22.01 -13.80
N CYS A 74 4.56 -20.75 -13.58
CA CYS A 74 4.76 -20.18 -12.25
C CYS A 74 4.41 -18.67 -12.20
N GLY A 75 4.30 -18.12 -10.99
CA GLY A 75 4.03 -16.71 -10.76
C GLY A 75 3.98 -16.34 -9.28
N VAL A 76 3.55 -15.11 -9.00
CA VAL A 76 3.57 -14.49 -7.65
C VAL A 76 2.75 -15.27 -6.62
N VAL A 77 1.67 -15.92 -7.05
CA VAL A 77 0.75 -16.67 -6.18
C VAL A 77 0.81 -18.20 -6.37
N THR A 78 1.67 -18.71 -7.25
CA THR A 78 1.84 -20.15 -7.46
C THR A 78 2.79 -20.75 -6.44
N ALA A 79 2.89 -22.08 -6.38
CA ALA A 79 4.03 -22.70 -5.69
C ALA A 79 5.37 -22.18 -6.23
N ARG A 80 6.40 -22.18 -5.36
CA ARG A 80 7.77 -21.77 -5.72
C ARG A 80 8.41 -22.80 -6.63
N CYS A 81 9.34 -22.38 -7.48
CA CYS A 81 10.21 -23.30 -8.21
C CYS A 81 11.12 -24.07 -7.25
N ALA A 82 11.54 -25.26 -7.66
CA ALA A 82 12.49 -26.11 -6.93
C ALA A 82 13.87 -25.43 -6.76
N THR A 83 14.68 -25.96 -5.84
CA THR A 83 16.00 -25.40 -5.52
C THR A 83 16.89 -25.31 -6.77
N GLY A 84 17.50 -24.12 -6.98
CA GLY A 84 18.30 -23.81 -8.17
C GLY A 84 17.52 -23.28 -9.37
N LEU A 85 16.19 -23.11 -9.24
CA LEU A 85 15.33 -22.51 -10.25
C LEU A 85 14.72 -21.19 -9.77
N SER A 86 14.47 -20.29 -10.71
CA SER A 86 13.76 -19.02 -10.49
C SER A 86 12.56 -18.90 -11.43
N CYS A 87 11.50 -18.24 -10.96
CA CYS A 87 10.30 -17.98 -11.76
C CYS A 87 10.48 -16.69 -12.56
N ARG A 88 10.52 -16.79 -13.89
CA ARG A 88 10.71 -15.64 -14.77
C ARG A 88 9.59 -15.56 -15.81
N ALA A 89 9.28 -14.35 -16.29
CA ALA A 89 8.45 -14.20 -17.47
C ALA A 89 9.16 -14.79 -18.71
N ARG A 90 8.42 -15.06 -19.78
CA ARG A 90 9.03 -15.45 -21.06
C ARG A 90 9.75 -14.25 -21.69
N PRO A 91 10.86 -14.45 -22.43
CA PRO A 91 11.62 -13.34 -23.05
C PRO A 91 10.76 -12.45 -23.95
N ASP A 92 9.83 -13.04 -24.70
CA ASP A 92 8.96 -12.34 -25.66
C ASP A 92 7.64 -11.84 -25.06
N GLU A 93 7.48 -11.86 -23.72
CA GLU A 93 6.23 -11.48 -23.06
C GLU A 93 6.08 -9.95 -22.97
N PRO A 94 5.08 -9.33 -23.62
CA PRO A 94 4.96 -7.87 -23.68
C PRO A 94 4.59 -7.21 -22.35
N ARG A 95 4.17 -7.99 -21.33
CA ARG A 95 3.86 -7.48 -19.98
C ARG A 95 4.38 -8.42 -18.88
N PRO A 96 5.71 -8.50 -18.65
CA PRO A 96 6.32 -9.50 -17.77
C PRO A 96 5.72 -9.60 -16.37
N LEU A 97 5.50 -8.47 -15.69
CA LEU A 97 4.91 -8.43 -14.35
C LEU A 97 3.46 -8.92 -14.33
N HIS A 98 2.65 -8.56 -15.33
CA HIS A 98 1.26 -9.00 -15.43
C HIS A 98 1.17 -10.51 -15.70
N ALA A 99 2.09 -11.06 -16.50
CA ALA A 99 2.19 -12.49 -16.74
C ALA A 99 2.58 -13.25 -15.45
N LEU A 100 3.54 -12.74 -14.68
CA LEU A 100 3.93 -13.31 -13.38
C LEU A 100 2.79 -13.24 -12.34
N ILE A 101 2.03 -12.15 -12.28
CA ILE A 101 0.84 -12.05 -11.41
C ILE A 101 -0.20 -13.12 -11.78
N ARG A 102 -0.32 -13.45 -13.07
CA ARG A 102 -1.28 -14.45 -13.60
C ARG A 102 -0.77 -15.89 -13.60
N GLY A 103 0.45 -16.18 -13.11
CA GLY A 103 1.00 -17.54 -13.14
C GLY A 103 1.49 -18.00 -14.51
N GLN A 104 1.82 -17.08 -15.41
CA GLN A 104 2.22 -17.34 -16.80
C GLN A 104 3.75 -17.29 -17.01
N GLY A 105 4.53 -17.12 -15.94
CA GLY A 105 5.98 -17.30 -15.96
C GLY A 105 6.38 -18.78 -16.09
N VAL A 106 7.68 -19.04 -16.16
CA VAL A 106 8.26 -20.39 -16.26
C VAL A 106 9.41 -20.55 -15.28
N CYS A 107 9.49 -21.70 -14.60
CA CYS A 107 10.64 -22.06 -13.77
C CYS A 107 11.86 -22.40 -14.65
N GLY A 108 12.89 -21.54 -14.61
CA GLY A 108 14.16 -21.73 -15.33
C GLY A 108 15.36 -21.69 -14.38
N PRO A 109 16.59 -22.00 -14.85
CA PRO A 109 17.80 -21.93 -14.03
C PRO A 109 17.98 -20.56 -13.38
N SER A 110 18.43 -20.54 -12.12
CA SER A 110 18.86 -19.30 -11.46
C SER A 110 20.26 -18.91 -11.96
N ASP A 111 20.36 -17.80 -12.71
CA ASP A 111 21.64 -17.27 -13.19
C ASP A 111 22.16 -16.19 -12.23
N PRO A 112 23.21 -16.45 -11.43
CA PRO A 112 23.69 -15.49 -10.42
C PRO A 112 24.32 -14.22 -11.02
N GLU A 113 24.63 -14.22 -12.31
CA GLU A 113 25.24 -13.09 -13.03
C GLU A 113 24.21 -12.07 -13.55
N ALA A 114 22.92 -12.45 -13.59
CA ALA A 114 21.85 -11.59 -14.11
C ALA A 114 21.44 -10.51 -13.09
N ASP A 115 21.36 -10.87 -11.81
CA ASP A 115 20.99 -9.97 -10.70
C ASP A 115 22.03 -8.85 -10.45
N ALA A 116 23.22 -8.93 -11.07
CA ALA A 116 24.31 -7.96 -10.90
C ALA A 116 24.45 -6.93 -12.04
N LYS A 117 23.70 -7.09 -13.16
CA LYS A 117 23.87 -6.24 -14.37
C LYS A 117 22.76 -5.22 -14.63
N GLU A 118 21.70 -5.21 -13.84
CA GLU A 118 20.60 -4.23 -13.97
C GLU A 118 20.90 -2.87 -13.28
N SER A 119 22.18 -2.49 -13.18
CA SER A 119 22.63 -1.24 -12.53
C SER A 119 23.48 -0.32 -13.44
N SER A 120 23.64 -0.66 -14.73
CA SER A 120 24.43 0.16 -15.67
C SER A 120 24.00 -0.05 -17.13
N GLU A 121 22.81 0.44 -17.48
CA GLU A 121 22.57 1.29 -18.67
C GLU A 121 21.09 1.73 -18.69
N SER A 122 20.80 2.93 -18.20
CA SER A 122 19.56 3.64 -18.54
C SER A 122 19.94 5.03 -18.99
N SER A 123 19.85 5.24 -20.30
CA SER A 123 19.78 6.56 -20.91
C SER A 123 18.69 7.39 -20.24
N GLU A 124 18.89 8.71 -20.18
CA GLU A 124 17.92 9.65 -19.60
C GLU A 124 16.57 9.54 -20.33
N ILE A 125 15.58 8.95 -19.65
CA ILE A 125 14.20 8.85 -20.12
C ILE A 125 13.58 10.25 -20.00
N THR A 126 13.08 10.79 -21.11
CA THR A 126 12.51 12.14 -21.13
C THR A 126 11.15 12.21 -20.42
N GLN A 127 10.78 13.42 -19.98
CA GLN A 127 9.64 13.67 -19.09
C GLN A 127 8.31 13.13 -19.66
N GLU A 128 8.15 13.19 -20.98
CA GLU A 128 7.01 12.67 -21.74
C GLU A 128 6.89 11.14 -21.68
N GLN A 129 7.98 10.38 -21.77
CA GLN A 129 7.96 8.92 -21.66
C GLN A 129 7.70 8.45 -20.22
N LEU A 130 8.13 9.24 -19.24
CA LEU A 130 7.91 8.97 -17.82
C LEU A 130 6.41 9.11 -17.43
N LEU A 131 5.70 10.02 -18.10
CA LEU A 131 4.24 10.20 -17.95
C LEU A 131 3.43 9.02 -18.53
N GLU A 132 3.84 8.47 -19.68
CA GLU A 132 3.15 7.31 -20.29
C GLU A 132 3.36 6.02 -19.49
N ASN A 133 4.58 5.78 -18.98
CA ASN A 133 4.88 4.59 -18.17
C ASN A 133 4.14 4.59 -16.82
N PHE A 134 3.81 5.76 -16.26
CA PHE A 134 3.14 5.88 -14.95
C PHE A 134 1.73 5.27 -14.92
N HIS A 135 1.06 5.17 -16.09
CA HIS A 135 -0.30 4.61 -16.19
C HIS A 135 -0.35 3.08 -16.30
N LEU A 136 0.79 2.38 -16.40
CA LEU A 136 0.84 0.92 -16.60
C LEU A 136 1.37 0.12 -15.39
N MET A 137 1.77 0.78 -14.30
CA MET A 137 2.50 0.18 -13.17
C MET A 137 1.84 0.32 -11.79
N ALA A 138 0.65 0.92 -11.66
CA ALA A 138 -0.01 1.10 -10.35
C ALA A 138 -0.99 -0.04 -10.00
N PRO A 139 -0.71 -0.79 -8.92
CA PRO A 139 -1.59 -0.67 -7.75
C PRO A 139 -0.86 -0.63 -6.39
N SER A 140 -1.00 0.52 -5.72
CA SER A 140 -1.22 0.76 -4.26
C SER A 140 -0.30 0.21 -3.15
N GLU A 141 0.01 1.11 -2.19
CA GLU A 141 0.49 0.91 -0.79
C GLU A 141 1.96 0.41 -0.65
N GLU A 142 2.81 0.75 0.35
CA GLU A 142 2.84 1.68 1.49
C GLU A 142 4.18 2.48 1.45
N ASP A 143 4.45 3.58 2.17
CA ASP A 143 3.66 4.38 3.13
C ASP A 143 3.69 5.88 2.78
N THR A 144 2.50 6.47 2.84
CA THR A 144 2.17 7.84 3.26
C THR A 144 0.70 7.73 3.65
N PRO A 145 0.17 8.49 4.65
CA PRO A 145 -1.23 8.33 5.05
C PRO A 145 -2.11 8.46 3.80
N VAL A 146 -2.94 7.46 3.51
CA VAL A 146 -3.62 7.24 2.20
C VAL A 146 -4.19 8.52 1.58
N LEU A 147 -4.66 9.41 2.45
CA LEU A 147 -5.09 10.77 2.14
C LEU A 147 -4.07 11.63 1.37
N TRP A 148 -2.82 11.69 1.80
CA TRP A 148 -1.77 12.53 1.23
C TRP A 148 -1.45 12.17 -0.22
N ASN A 149 -1.55 10.90 -0.60
CA ASN A 149 -1.43 10.49 -1.99
C ASN A 149 -2.62 10.99 -2.82
N THR A 150 -3.86 10.83 -2.32
CA THR A 150 -5.06 11.36 -2.99
C THR A 150 -4.99 12.89 -3.15
N VAL A 151 -4.50 13.58 -2.12
CA VAL A 151 -4.27 15.03 -2.07
C VAL A 151 -3.15 15.49 -3.00
N SER A 152 -2.07 14.71 -3.12
CA SER A 152 -0.95 14.97 -4.04
C SER A 152 -1.39 14.85 -5.49
N THR A 153 -2.09 13.77 -5.85
CA THR A 153 -2.69 13.60 -7.19
C THR A 153 -3.65 14.74 -7.52
N TYR A 154 -4.46 15.19 -6.55
CA TYR A 154 -5.32 16.37 -6.72
C TYR A 154 -4.55 17.66 -7.03
N LYS A 155 -3.43 17.94 -6.32
CA LYS A 155 -2.57 19.10 -6.60
C LYS A 155 -2.05 19.08 -8.04
N THR A 156 -1.57 17.92 -8.51
CA THR A 156 -1.09 17.75 -9.90
C THR A 156 -2.21 17.98 -10.92
N MET A 157 -3.40 17.42 -10.71
CA MET A 157 -4.55 17.62 -11.61
C MET A 157 -5.04 19.08 -11.63
N ARG A 158 -5.02 19.77 -10.49
CA ARG A 158 -5.39 21.19 -10.38
C ARG A 158 -4.45 22.11 -11.17
N SER A 159 -3.17 21.75 -11.29
CA SER A 159 -2.19 22.50 -12.09
C SER A 159 -2.45 22.47 -13.59
N GLY A 160 -3.27 21.54 -14.09
CA GLY A 160 -3.63 21.41 -15.51
C GLY A 160 -4.98 22.03 -15.90
N TYR A 161 -5.75 22.59 -14.96
CA TYR A 161 -7.12 23.06 -15.21
C TYR A 161 -7.36 24.48 -14.67
N ALA A 162 -6.68 25.45 -15.27
CA ALA A 162 -6.76 26.88 -14.94
C ALA A 162 -7.33 27.72 -16.11
N SER A 163 -8.51 27.33 -16.61
CA SER A 163 -9.44 28.05 -17.52
C SER A 163 -10.60 27.11 -17.85
N ASP A 164 -11.85 27.51 -18.09
CA ASP A 164 -12.57 28.77 -17.85
C ASP A 164 -14.09 28.46 -17.99
N THR A 165 -14.96 29.43 -17.69
CA THR A 165 -16.40 29.50 -18.03
C THR A 165 -17.39 28.62 -17.24
N ASP A 166 -17.99 29.23 -16.22
CA ASP A 166 -19.44 29.38 -16.02
C ASP A 166 -20.38 28.33 -16.65
N SER A 167 -20.33 27.09 -16.14
CA SER A 167 -21.45 26.14 -16.19
C SER A 167 -21.75 25.62 -14.77
N ASP A 168 -21.64 26.53 -13.82
CA ASP A 168 -21.34 26.22 -12.44
C ASP A 168 -22.61 25.94 -11.63
N LYS A 169 -23.03 24.65 -11.58
CA LYS A 169 -23.48 23.98 -10.33
C LYS A 169 -23.96 22.53 -10.43
N LEU A 170 -24.44 22.05 -11.59
CA LEU A 170 -25.48 21.01 -11.57
C LEU A 170 -25.05 19.53 -11.57
N LYS A 171 -23.99 19.11 -12.28
CA LYS A 171 -23.87 17.68 -12.65
C LYS A 171 -23.10 16.74 -11.72
N GLU A 172 -22.24 17.23 -10.83
CA GLU A 172 -21.31 16.37 -10.07
C GLU A 172 -21.20 16.76 -8.58
N PRO A 173 -22.28 16.62 -7.78
CA PRO A 173 -22.33 17.13 -6.41
C PRO A 173 -21.33 16.45 -5.47
N CYS A 174 -21.06 15.14 -5.66
CA CYS A 174 -20.08 14.42 -4.86
C CYS A 174 -18.65 14.81 -5.25
N ARG A 175 -18.35 14.91 -6.56
CA ARG A 175 -16.99 15.25 -7.03
C ARG A 175 -16.58 16.66 -6.60
N ARG A 176 -17.52 17.63 -6.62
CA ARG A 176 -17.26 18.99 -6.13
C ARG A 176 -16.92 19.00 -4.64
N GLU A 177 -17.68 18.26 -3.83
CA GLU A 177 -17.41 18.16 -2.38
C GLU A 177 -16.10 17.40 -2.09
N LEU A 178 -15.82 16.33 -2.83
CA LEU A 178 -14.56 15.59 -2.79
C LEU A 178 -13.37 16.50 -3.08
N HIS A 179 -13.41 17.28 -4.16
CA HIS A 179 -12.35 18.23 -4.51
C HIS A 179 -12.18 19.33 -3.45
N ARG A 180 -13.28 19.80 -2.83
CA ARG A 180 -13.24 20.79 -1.73
C ARG A 180 -12.54 20.23 -0.50
N ILE A 181 -12.87 19.01 -0.10
CA ILE A 181 -12.25 18.31 1.03
C ILE A 181 -10.76 18.06 0.75
N LEU A 182 -10.42 17.56 -0.44
CA LEU A 182 -9.02 17.34 -0.84
C LEU A 182 -8.20 18.64 -0.85
N ALA A 183 -8.78 19.77 -1.28
CA ALA A 183 -8.11 21.07 -1.22
C ALA A 183 -7.78 21.49 0.22
N GLN A 184 -8.76 21.42 1.13
CA GLN A 184 -8.59 21.77 2.53
C GLN A 184 -7.47 20.95 3.20
N LEU A 185 -7.46 19.64 2.94
CA LEU A 185 -6.42 18.73 3.43
C LEU A 185 -5.05 18.99 2.79
N ALA A 186 -5.02 19.53 1.56
CA ALA A 186 -3.78 19.91 0.88
C ALA A 186 -3.13 21.17 1.47
N GLU A 187 -3.92 22.02 2.14
CA GLU A 187 -3.47 23.27 2.76
C GLU A 187 -3.08 23.03 4.23
N GLU A 188 -3.75 22.12 4.94
CA GLU A 188 -3.55 21.80 6.37
C GLU A 188 -2.34 20.87 6.63
N HIS A 189 -1.17 21.26 6.13
CA HIS A 189 0.06 20.45 6.06
C HIS A 189 0.69 19.95 7.39
N GLN A 190 0.16 20.29 8.57
CA GLN A 190 0.84 20.05 9.85
C GLN A 190 -0.07 19.70 11.03
N SER A 191 -0.60 18.47 11.06
CA SER A 191 -0.73 17.73 12.33
C SER A 191 -1.02 16.24 12.12
N PRO A 192 -0.19 15.30 12.63
CA PRO A 192 -0.51 13.86 12.62
C PRO A 192 -1.68 13.49 13.55
N ARG A 193 -2.35 14.47 14.20
CA ARG A 193 -3.50 14.25 15.09
C ARG A 193 -4.86 14.45 14.41
N HIS A 194 -4.92 15.06 13.22
CA HIS A 194 -6.18 15.34 12.51
C HIS A 194 -6.52 14.33 11.40
N LEU A 195 -5.57 13.48 11.00
CA LEU A 195 -5.76 12.48 9.94
C LEU A 195 -6.65 11.28 10.36
N ASN A 196 -7.10 11.20 11.61
CA ASN A 196 -7.78 10.02 12.15
C ASN A 196 -9.33 10.15 12.21
N ASN A 197 -9.92 11.26 11.76
CA ASN A 197 -11.38 11.45 11.83
C ASN A 197 -11.99 12.31 10.70
N PHE A 198 -11.32 12.46 9.55
CA PHE A 198 -11.94 13.03 8.36
C PHE A 198 -12.68 11.93 7.56
N TYR A 199 -13.69 12.30 6.79
CA TYR A 199 -14.43 11.41 5.89
C TYR A 199 -14.23 11.88 4.45
N LEU A 200 -13.96 10.93 3.55
CA LEU A 200 -13.81 11.18 2.13
C LEU A 200 -15.04 10.60 1.39
N PRO A 201 -15.84 11.42 0.68
CA PRO A 201 -17.07 10.95 0.05
C PRO A 201 -16.76 10.05 -1.15
N ASN A 202 -17.39 8.88 -1.18
CA ASN A 202 -17.27 7.90 -2.27
C ASN A 202 -18.18 8.32 -3.44
N CYS A 203 -17.57 8.71 -4.56
CA CYS A 203 -18.26 9.19 -5.75
C CYS A 203 -18.25 8.16 -6.88
N ASN A 204 -19.35 8.04 -7.61
CA ASN A 204 -19.41 7.25 -8.82
C ASN A 204 -18.81 8.01 -10.03
N LYS A 205 -18.62 7.30 -11.15
CA LYS A 205 -18.05 7.83 -12.40
C LYS A 205 -18.81 9.03 -13.02
N ASN A 206 -20.04 9.30 -12.58
CA ASN A 206 -20.86 10.43 -13.03
C ASN A 206 -20.82 11.59 -12.01
N GLY A 207 -19.92 11.56 -11.03
CA GLY A 207 -19.76 12.61 -10.02
C GLY A 207 -20.87 12.69 -8.95
N PHE A 208 -21.75 11.70 -8.90
CA PHE A 208 -22.78 11.52 -7.86
C PHE A 208 -22.29 10.62 -6.73
N TYR A 209 -22.98 10.63 -5.59
CA TYR A 209 -22.60 9.79 -4.44
C TYR A 209 -22.89 8.31 -4.74
N HIS A 210 -21.99 7.42 -4.30
CA HIS A 210 -22.36 6.02 -4.10
C HIS A 210 -23.38 5.92 -2.96
N SER A 211 -24.33 4.99 -3.06
CA SER A 211 -25.34 4.79 -2.03
C SER A 211 -24.72 4.34 -0.70
N ARG A 212 -23.64 3.56 -0.71
CA ARG A 212 -22.85 3.18 0.48
C ARG A 212 -21.68 4.14 0.68
N GLN A 213 -21.65 4.79 1.84
CA GLN A 213 -20.58 5.66 2.31
C GLN A 213 -19.92 5.05 3.53
N CYS A 214 -18.61 5.28 3.72
CA CYS A 214 -17.82 4.67 4.80
C CYS A 214 -16.77 5.65 5.34
N ARG A 215 -16.53 5.63 6.66
CA ARG A 215 -15.33 6.24 7.26
C ARG A 215 -14.09 5.39 6.97
N THR A 216 -12.94 6.04 6.90
CA THR A 216 -11.63 5.37 7.01
C THR A 216 -11.47 4.79 8.43
N ALA A 217 -10.73 3.69 8.53
CA ALA A 217 -10.41 3.04 9.80
C ALA A 217 -8.90 2.84 9.88
N THR A 218 -8.29 3.29 10.98
CA THR A 218 -6.82 3.25 11.17
C THR A 218 -6.34 1.99 11.88
N ASP A 219 -7.25 1.07 12.22
CA ASP A 219 -7.01 -0.15 13.00
C ASP A 219 -7.14 -1.44 12.17
N GLY A 220 -7.20 -1.32 10.84
CA GLY A 220 -7.41 -2.43 9.91
C GLY A 220 -8.82 -3.04 9.95
N GLN A 221 -9.75 -2.51 10.76
CA GLN A 221 -11.13 -2.97 10.76
C GLN A 221 -11.91 -2.39 9.57
N ARG A 222 -13.07 -3.00 9.25
CA ARG A 222 -14.01 -2.35 8.34
C ARG A 222 -14.56 -1.09 9.00
N GLY A 223 -14.41 0.05 8.31
CA GLY A 223 -14.97 1.32 8.74
C GLY A 223 -16.48 1.29 8.95
N LEU A 224 -16.98 2.23 9.74
CA LEU A 224 -18.42 2.46 9.88
C LEU A 224 -18.97 2.98 8.56
N CYS A 225 -20.02 2.32 8.06
CA CYS A 225 -20.66 2.62 6.80
C CYS A 225 -22.16 2.86 6.98
N TRP A 226 -22.72 3.76 6.18
CA TRP A 226 -24.13 4.16 6.17
C TRP A 226 -24.63 4.34 4.72
N CYS A 227 -25.95 4.53 4.56
CA CYS A 227 -26.55 4.74 3.26
C CYS A 227 -26.93 6.20 3.02
N VAL A 228 -26.72 6.68 1.79
CA VAL A 228 -27.05 8.03 1.33
C VAL A 228 -27.81 8.02 0.01
N TYR A 229 -28.53 9.11 -0.28
CA TYR A 229 -29.13 9.35 -1.58
C TYR A 229 -28.07 9.75 -2.62
N PRO A 230 -28.00 9.10 -3.81
CA PRO A 230 -26.98 9.38 -4.81
C PRO A 230 -26.91 10.84 -5.29
N TRP A 231 -28.04 11.54 -5.33
CA TRP A 231 -28.12 12.91 -5.85
C TRP A 231 -27.71 14.00 -4.84
N SER A 232 -27.96 13.81 -3.53
CA SER A 232 -27.66 14.81 -2.50
C SER A 232 -26.52 14.43 -1.56
N GLY A 233 -26.25 13.14 -1.35
CA GLY A 233 -25.31 12.65 -0.35
C GLY A 233 -25.89 12.65 1.08
N GLU A 234 -27.16 13.01 1.25
CA GLU A 234 -27.85 12.98 2.53
C GLU A 234 -28.15 11.55 2.97
N ARG A 235 -28.04 11.29 4.27
CA ARG A 235 -28.31 9.98 4.87
C ARG A 235 -29.77 9.58 4.69
N ILE A 236 -30.01 8.34 4.26
CA ILE A 236 -31.36 7.80 4.11
C ILE A 236 -31.98 7.62 5.51
N PRO A 237 -33.19 8.17 5.78
CA PRO A 237 -33.89 7.93 7.04
C PRO A 237 -34.11 6.44 7.30
N GLY A 238 -33.81 5.97 8.51
CA GLY A 238 -33.89 4.55 8.85
C GLY A 238 -32.73 3.69 8.33
N SER A 239 -31.69 4.26 7.70
CA SER A 239 -30.48 3.51 7.37
C SER A 239 -29.61 3.27 8.60
N VAL A 240 -29.30 1.99 8.86
CA VAL A 240 -28.36 1.57 9.90
C VAL A 240 -26.93 2.05 9.59
N GLU A 241 -26.14 2.23 10.64
CA GLU A 241 -24.70 2.46 10.55
C GLU A 241 -24.00 1.23 11.12
N VAL A 242 -23.22 0.53 10.29
CA VAL A 242 -22.60 -0.76 10.64
C VAL A 242 -21.17 -0.82 10.13
N ARG A 243 -20.32 -1.65 10.75
CA ARG A 243 -19.00 -1.95 10.19
C ARG A 243 -19.15 -2.87 8.98
N GLY A 244 -18.80 -2.41 7.79
CA GLY A 244 -18.93 -3.20 6.54
C GLY A 244 -20.13 -2.80 5.69
N ASP A 245 -21.02 -3.74 5.35
CA ASP A 245 -22.10 -3.47 4.39
C ASP A 245 -23.45 -3.18 5.08
N PRO A 246 -23.99 -1.94 5.00
CA PRO A 246 -25.34 -1.59 5.46
C PRO A 246 -26.46 -2.04 4.50
N ASN A 247 -26.15 -2.77 3.43
CA ASN A 247 -27.10 -3.31 2.44
C ASN A 247 -27.99 -2.23 1.81
N CYS A 248 -27.39 -1.17 1.27
CA CYS A 248 -28.13 0.01 0.82
C CYS A 248 -29.16 -0.26 -0.29
N ASN A 249 -29.05 -1.38 -1.01
CA ASN A 249 -29.98 -1.76 -2.08
C ASN A 249 -31.42 -1.87 -1.57
N GLN A 250 -31.64 -2.26 -0.31
CA GLN A 250 -32.98 -2.39 0.28
C GLN A 250 -33.77 -1.07 0.32
N TYR A 251 -33.09 0.08 0.33
CA TYR A 251 -33.73 1.41 0.33
C TYR A 251 -34.09 1.92 -1.07
N PHE A 252 -33.66 1.22 -2.13
CA PHE A 252 -33.94 1.56 -3.53
C PHE A 252 -34.74 0.46 -4.25
N ALA A 253 -34.97 -0.69 -3.60
CA ALA A 253 -35.71 -1.83 -4.16
C ALA A 253 -37.25 -1.65 -4.17
N VAL A 254 -37.77 -0.48 -3.79
CA VAL A 254 -39.19 -0.15 -3.90
C VAL A 254 -39.39 0.58 -5.23
N HIS A 255 -39.60 -0.17 -6.30
CA HIS A 255 -40.42 0.12 -7.49
C HIS A 255 -40.16 -0.91 -8.59
N SER A 256 -41.01 -1.94 -8.64
CA SER A 256 -41.24 -2.83 -9.79
C SER A 256 -42.69 -3.29 -9.73
#